data_AF-A0A955N9H2-F1
#
_entry.id   AF-A0A955N9H2-F1
#
_cell.length_a   1.000
_cell.length_b   1.000
_cell.length_c   1.000
_cell.angle_alpha   90.00
_cell.angle_beta   90.00
_cell.angle_gamma   90.00
#
_symmetry.space_group_name_H-M   'P 1'
#
loop_
_entity.id
_entity.type
_entity.pdbx_description
1 polymer ?
#
loop_
_entity_poly.entity_id
_entity_poly.type
_entity_poly.pdbx_seq_one_letter_code
_entity_poly.pdbx_strand_id
1 'polypeptide(L)'
;MKLKNFIWCLVLALGSAGGCASSPVEIPEILQNQIDPTLRFSDVIQHPEAYQGKMLMLGGEVLSAKRLAEGTRLEVLQIPLDEYQRPVLTRTDSQG
;
A
#
# COMPACT_ATOMS: atom_id res chain seq x y z
N MET A 1 43.97 -7.51 28.35
CA MET A 1 42.57 -7.09 28.65
C MET A 1 41.88 -6.30 27.52
N LYS A 2 42.49 -6.07 26.34
CA LYS A 2 41.88 -5.19 25.30
C LYS A 2 41.19 -5.90 24.13
N LEU A 3 41.51 -7.17 23.87
CA LEU A 3 40.97 -7.90 22.72
C LEU A 3 39.55 -8.45 22.97
N LYS A 4 39.28 -8.97 24.18
CA LYS A 4 37.94 -9.51 24.53
C LYS A 4 36.87 -8.42 24.56
N ASN A 5 37.22 -7.23 25.01
CA ASN A 5 36.33 -6.07 25.06
C ASN A 5 36.07 -5.52 23.66
N PHE A 6 37.07 -5.57 22.77
CA PHE A 6 36.92 -5.18 21.37
C PHE A 6 35.97 -6.10 20.60
N ILE A 7 36.09 -7.42 20.82
CA ILE A 7 35.16 -8.41 20.24
C ILE A 7 33.73 -8.18 20.76
N TRP A 8 33.57 -7.86 22.04
CA TRP A 8 32.25 -7.60 22.62
C TRP A 8 31.60 -6.32 22.06
N CYS A 9 32.37 -5.26 21.84
CA CYS A 9 31.91 -4.06 21.15
C CYS A 9 31.52 -4.34 19.69
N LEU A 10 32.26 -5.20 18.99
CA LEU A 10 31.98 -5.54 17.59
C LEU A 10 30.67 -6.34 17.44
N VAL A 11 30.40 -7.27 18.37
CA VAL A 11 29.14 -8.03 18.41
C VAL A 11 27.95 -7.13 18.74
N LEU A 12 28.11 -6.19 19.68
CA LEU A 12 27.08 -5.20 20.01
C LEU A 12 26.78 -4.25 18.84
N ALA A 13 27.80 -3.86 18.08
CA ALA A 13 27.63 -2.99 16.92
C ALA A 13 26.96 -3.68 15.71
N LEU A 14 27.18 -5.00 15.53
CA LEU A 14 26.51 -5.78 14.48
C LEU A 14 25.03 -6.06 14.80
N GLY A 15 24.65 -6.09 16.09
CA GLY A 15 23.29 -6.39 16.53
C GLY A 15 22.27 -5.25 16.36
N SER A 16 22.72 -4.01 16.16
CA SER A 16 21.85 -2.82 16.06
C SER A 16 21.44 -2.44 14.63
N ALA A 17 21.85 -3.20 13.62
CA ALA A 17 21.54 -2.90 12.22
C ALA A 17 20.12 -3.33 11.75
N GLY A 18 19.33 -3.98 12.59
CA GLY A 18 17.96 -4.41 12.27
C GLY A 18 16.89 -3.40 12.65
N GLY A 19 16.96 -2.17 12.14
CA GLY A 19 16.12 -1.04 12.61
C GLY A 19 15.09 -0.48 11.64
N CYS A 20 15.11 -0.83 10.36
CA CYS A 20 14.14 -0.31 9.38
C CYS A 20 13.51 -1.45 8.60
N ALA A 21 12.56 -2.16 9.22
CA ALA A 21 11.58 -2.89 8.44
C ALA A 21 10.54 -1.86 7.97
N SER A 22 10.63 -1.42 6.71
CA SER A 22 9.48 -0.80 6.06
C SER A 22 8.41 -1.88 5.94
N SER A 23 7.51 -1.95 6.91
CA SER A 23 6.41 -2.91 6.84
C SER A 23 5.59 -2.62 5.58
N PRO A 24 5.27 -3.65 4.77
CA PRO A 24 4.35 -3.49 3.65
C PRO A 24 2.99 -3.00 4.14
N VAL A 25 2.15 -2.51 3.24
CA VAL A 25 0.76 -2.15 3.57
C VAL A 25 0.07 -3.40 4.14
N GLU A 26 -0.25 -3.37 5.43
CA GLU A 26 -0.90 -4.52 6.09
C GLU A 26 -2.41 -4.45 5.88
N ILE A 27 -2.88 -5.20 4.89
CA ILE A 27 -4.31 -5.46 4.69
C ILE A 27 -4.72 -6.57 5.67
N PRO A 28 -5.82 -6.42 6.42
CA PRO A 28 -6.34 -7.49 7.27
C PRO A 28 -6.52 -8.80 6.50
N GLU A 29 -6.09 -9.93 7.06
CA GLU A 29 -6.14 -11.26 6.42
C GLU A 29 -7.53 -11.61 5.86
N ILE A 30 -8.58 -11.25 6.60
CA ILE A 30 -9.98 -11.45 6.21
C ILE A 30 -10.31 -10.74 4.88
N LEU A 31 -9.71 -9.58 4.63
CA LEU A 31 -9.90 -8.83 3.39
C LEU A 31 -8.99 -9.35 2.27
N GLN A 32 -7.77 -9.78 2.59
CA GLN A 32 -6.86 -10.35 1.60
C GLN A 32 -7.50 -11.52 0.83
N ASN A 33 -8.24 -12.39 1.53
CA ASN A 33 -8.93 -13.52 0.93
C ASN A 33 -10.12 -13.13 0.02
N GLN A 34 -10.60 -11.89 0.10
CA GLN A 34 -11.73 -11.38 -0.69
C GLN A 34 -11.28 -10.58 -1.92
N ILE A 35 -10.06 -10.04 -1.91
CA ILE A 35 -9.52 -9.24 -3.00
C ILE A 35 -9.13 -10.15 -4.18
N ASP A 36 -9.65 -9.85 -5.37
CA ASP A 36 -9.20 -10.47 -6.61
C ASP A 36 -7.90 -9.78 -7.07
N PRO A 37 -6.72 -10.45 -7.04
CA PRO A 37 -5.45 -9.83 -7.38
C PRO A 37 -5.29 -9.60 -8.90
N THR A 38 -6.18 -10.18 -9.72
CA THR A 38 -6.14 -10.05 -11.17
C THR A 38 -7.00 -8.90 -11.70
N LEU A 39 -7.95 -8.41 -10.88
CA LEU A 39 -8.89 -7.38 -11.26
C LEU A 39 -8.24 -5.98 -11.22
N ARG A 40 -8.24 -5.28 -12.36
CA ARG A 40 -7.65 -3.95 -12.50
C ARG A 40 -8.73 -2.87 -12.56
N PHE A 41 -8.34 -1.65 -12.23
CA PHE A 41 -9.22 -0.48 -12.35
C PHE A 41 -9.78 -0.32 -13.78
N SER A 42 -8.94 -0.50 -14.81
CA SER A 42 -9.34 -0.43 -16.21
C SER A 42 -10.47 -1.40 -16.57
N ASP A 43 -10.46 -2.60 -15.99
CA ASP A 43 -11.47 -3.63 -16.29
C ASP A 43 -12.84 -3.20 -15.75
N VAL A 44 -12.86 -2.64 -14.53
CA VAL A 44 -14.09 -2.18 -13.87
C VAL A 44 -14.69 -0.96 -14.58
N ILE A 45 -13.87 -0.02 -15.04
CA ILE A 45 -14.37 1.15 -15.78
C ILE A 45 -14.95 0.75 -17.13
N GLN A 46 -14.36 -0.24 -17.80
CA GLN A 46 -14.84 -0.72 -19.10
C GLN A 46 -16.11 -1.58 -18.98
N HIS A 47 -16.21 -2.42 -17.94
CA HIS A 47 -17.29 -3.40 -17.79
C HIS A 47 -17.83 -3.48 -16.35
N PRO A 48 -18.40 -2.40 -15.79
CA PRO A 48 -18.76 -2.34 -14.37
C PRO A 48 -19.76 -3.41 -13.93
N GLU A 49 -20.73 -3.73 -14.79
CA GLU A 49 -21.75 -4.78 -14.54
C GLU A 49 -21.12 -6.16 -14.29
N ALA A 50 -19.99 -6.47 -14.94
CA ALA A 50 -19.34 -7.78 -14.84
C ALA A 50 -18.57 -8.00 -13.52
N TYR A 51 -18.33 -6.92 -12.77
CA TYR A 51 -17.50 -6.93 -11.55
C TYR A 51 -18.29 -6.50 -10.30
N GLN A 52 -19.62 -6.40 -10.39
CA GLN A 52 -20.46 -6.13 -9.22
C GLN A 52 -20.25 -7.17 -8.11
N GLY A 53 -20.17 -6.70 -6.87
CA GLY A 53 -19.97 -7.55 -5.69
C GLY A 53 -18.55 -8.10 -5.52
N LYS A 54 -17.63 -7.85 -6.46
CA LYS A 54 -16.22 -8.21 -6.29
C LYS A 54 -15.46 -7.16 -5.51
N MET A 55 -14.48 -7.59 -4.72
CA MET A 55 -13.57 -6.71 -4.00
C MET A 55 -12.28 -6.55 -4.78
N LEU A 56 -11.83 -5.31 -4.93
CA LEU A 56 -10.61 -4.97 -5.65
C LEU A 56 -9.79 -3.97 -4.85
N MET A 57 -8.48 -3.97 -5.09
CA MET A 57 -7.56 -3.08 -4.41
C MET A 57 -7.18 -1.90 -5.30
N LEU A 58 -7.39 -0.68 -4.80
CA LEU A 58 -7.05 0.57 -5.46
C LEU A 58 -6.09 1.38 -4.61
N GLY A 59 -5.29 2.18 -5.29
CA GLY A 59 -4.49 3.24 -4.70
C GLY A 59 -4.65 4.53 -5.48
N GLY A 60 -4.18 5.61 -4.88
CA GLY A 60 -4.31 6.92 -5.46
C GLY A 60 -3.90 8.03 -4.52
N GLU A 61 -4.13 9.23 -4.98
CA GLU A 61 -3.96 10.45 -4.20
C GLU A 61 -5.31 11.08 -3.90
N VAL A 62 -5.56 11.42 -2.64
CA VAL A 62 -6.77 12.16 -2.25
C VAL A 62 -6.63 13.61 -2.72
N LEU A 63 -7.41 13.99 -3.72
CA LEU A 63 -7.46 15.35 -4.27
C LEU A 63 -8.29 16.28 -3.39
N SER A 64 -9.39 15.78 -2.82
CA SER A 64 -10.27 16.57 -1.97
C SER A 64 -11.00 15.68 -0.96
N ALA A 65 -11.36 16.28 0.17
CA ALA A 65 -12.19 15.65 1.20
C ALA A 65 -13.24 16.66 1.67
N LYS A 66 -14.53 16.34 1.50
CA LYS A 66 -15.64 17.20 1.89
C LYS A 66 -16.58 16.47 2.83
N ARG A 67 -16.83 17.05 4.01
CA ARG A 67 -17.89 16.57 4.91
C ARG A 67 -19.26 16.97 4.34
N LEU A 68 -20.10 15.97 4.13
CA LEU A 68 -21.50 16.07 3.77
C LEU A 68 -22.37 15.70 4.98
N ALA A 69 -23.69 15.76 4.86
CA ALA A 69 -24.58 15.40 5.96
C ALA A 69 -24.52 13.88 6.24
N GLU A 70 -24.42 13.10 5.18
CA GLU A 70 -24.45 11.64 5.11
C GLU A 70 -23.07 10.98 5.30
N GLY A 71 -21.98 11.75 5.28
CA GLY A 71 -20.63 11.20 5.41
C GLY A 71 -19.54 12.11 4.86
N THR A 72 -18.38 11.53 4.55
CA THR A 72 -17.27 12.24 3.90
C THR A 72 -17.15 11.78 2.46
N ARG A 73 -17.21 12.73 1.52
CA ARG A 73 -16.87 12.46 0.13
C ARG A 73 -15.37 12.68 -0.06
N LEU A 74 -14.69 11.64 -0.49
CA LEU A 74 -13.30 11.69 -0.93
C LEU A 74 -13.27 11.69 -2.45
N GLU A 75 -12.50 12.60 -3.04
CA GLU A 75 -12.16 12.57 -4.45
C GLU A 75 -10.72 12.07 -4.55
N VAL A 76 -10.52 10.95 -5.24
CA VAL A 76 -9.24 10.27 -5.34
C VAL A 76 -8.84 10.22 -6.80
N LEU A 77 -7.65 10.72 -7.10
CA LEU A 77 -6.97 10.45 -8.36
C LEU A 77 -6.46 9.02 -8.30
N GLN A 78 -6.99 8.13 -9.12
CA GLN A 78 -6.56 6.75 -9.16
C GLN A 78 -5.13 6.71 -9.73
N ILE A 79 -4.24 6.00 -9.04
CA ILE A 79 -2.86 5.80 -9.45
C ILE A 79 -2.54 4.29 -9.35
N PRO A 80 -1.94 3.68 -10.39
CA PRO A 80 -1.57 2.27 -10.35
C PRO A 80 -0.69 1.91 -9.15
N LEU A 81 -0.83 0.68 -8.68
CA LEU A 81 -0.06 0.16 -7.57
C LEU A 81 1.27 -0.45 -8.04
N ASP A 82 2.31 -0.30 -7.23
CA ASP A 82 3.59 -1.00 -7.36
C ASP A 82 3.50 -2.44 -6.82
N GLU A 83 4.60 -3.18 -6.91
CA GLU A 83 4.71 -4.57 -6.42
C GLU A 83 4.48 -4.72 -4.90
N TYR A 84 4.52 -3.60 -4.16
CA TYR A 84 4.29 -3.53 -2.72
C TYR A 84 2.91 -2.96 -2.37
N GLN A 85 1.99 -2.91 -3.36
CA GLN A 85 0.62 -2.41 -3.20
C GLN A 85 0.54 -0.92 -2.80
N ARG A 86 1.56 -0.13 -3.17
CA ARG A 86 1.58 1.32 -2.93
C ARG A 86 1.29 2.06 -4.24
N PRO A 87 0.58 3.21 -4.20
CA PRO A 87 0.46 4.05 -5.39
C PRO A 87 1.85 4.43 -5.90
N VAL A 88 2.08 4.31 -7.21
CA VAL A 88 3.31 4.86 -7.81
C VAL A 88 3.35 6.38 -7.62
N LEU A 89 4.55 6.96 -7.62
CA LEU A 89 4.70 8.40 -7.32
C LEU A 89 4.33 9.32 -8.49
N THR A 90 4.21 8.76 -9.69
CA THR A 90 3.99 9.51 -10.92
C THR A 90 2.50 9.75 -11.15
N ARG A 91 2.02 10.97 -10.90
CA ARG A 91 0.60 11.33 -11.13
C ARG A 91 0.13 11.13 -12.57
N THR A 92 1.00 11.30 -13.56
CA THR A 92 0.63 11.15 -14.98
C THR A 92 0.35 9.69 -15.38
N ASP A 93 0.67 8.72 -14.52
CA ASP A 93 0.33 7.32 -14.72
C ASP A 93 -1.12 7.01 -14.29
N SER A 94 -1.85 8.03 -13.82
CA SER A 94 -3.26 7.92 -13.43
C SER A 94 -4.13 7.35 -14.55
N GLN A 95 -5.10 6.52 -14.15
CA GLN A 95 -6.07 5.91 -15.07
C GLN A 95 -7.48 6.47 -14.89
N GLY A 96 -7.65 7.49 -14.02
CA GLY A 96 -8.94 8.09 -13.67
C GLY A 96 -8.84 9.09 -12.53
#